data_AF-A0A2A6NB20-F1
#
_entry.id   AF-A0A2A6NB20-F1
#
_cell.length_a   1.000
_cell.length_b   1.000
_cell.length_c   1.000
_cell.angle_alpha   90.00
_cell.angle_beta   90.00
_cell.angle_gamma   90.00
#
_symmetry.space_group_name_H-M   'P 1'
#
loop_
_entity.id
_entity.type
_entity.pdbx_description
1 polymer ?
#
loop_
_entity_poly.entity_id
_entity_poly.type
_entity_poly.pdbx_seq_one_letter_code
_entity_poly.pdbx_strand_id
1 'polypeptide(L)'
;MDTSHLAEHAGAAGSFFASIFVVATLSMRTMIPLRVFAILTNIILIATAVPTHNYATLILHAVLLPVNTYRLHQMLQLVRSVKKSVNSDLSMDWLRPFTTERKCSAGEVLFYKDEKADSMFYIVSGRFRLVESGIELPVGALVGEFGMLSPSNTRTQTLECVEAGMVLSVTYDQVEQLYVQNPAFGFYLLRLFSARLFENIATLEQRLAQHATPPQVAEPKPA
;
A
#
# COMPACT_ATOMS: atom_id res chain seq x y z
N MET A 1 10.52 34.38 51.15
CA MET A 1 9.52 33.71 50.28
C MET A 1 10.21 32.52 49.66
N ASP A 2 9.87 31.33 50.16
CA ASP A 2 10.60 30.08 49.99
C ASP A 2 10.47 29.51 48.58
N THR A 3 11.49 29.74 47.75
CA THR A 3 11.61 29.16 46.41
C THR A 3 11.96 27.67 46.44
N SER A 4 12.44 27.16 47.59
CA SER A 4 12.80 25.75 47.81
C SER A 4 11.59 24.82 47.81
N HIS A 5 10.53 25.16 48.53
CA HIS A 5 9.31 24.34 48.60
C HIS A 5 8.59 24.25 47.25
N LEU A 6 8.59 25.32 46.46
CA LEU A 6 8.02 25.33 45.11
C LEU A 6 8.83 24.44 44.14
N ALA A 7 10.16 24.45 44.24
CA ALA A 7 11.03 23.61 43.41
C ALA A 7 10.90 22.12 43.77
N GLU A 8 10.72 21.79 45.05
CA GLU A 8 10.57 20.42 45.53
C GLU A 8 9.24 19.80 45.09
N HIS A 9 8.13 20.52 45.23
CA HIS A 9 6.82 20.09 44.72
C HIS A 9 6.78 20.01 43.18
N ALA A 10 7.45 20.93 42.49
CA ALA A 10 7.56 20.90 41.03
C ALA A 10 8.39 19.71 40.53
N GLY A 11 9.49 19.37 41.21
CA GLY A 11 10.32 18.20 40.89
C GLY A 11 9.62 16.86 41.15
N ALA A 12 8.87 16.76 42.25
CA ALA A 12 8.07 15.59 42.57
C ALA A 12 6.91 15.38 41.58
N ALA A 13 6.17 16.44 41.25
CA ALA A 13 5.13 16.41 40.23
C ALA A 13 5.70 16.01 38.86
N GLY A 14 6.82 16.60 38.46
CA GLY A 14 7.52 16.29 37.22
C GLY A 14 7.93 14.83 37.07
N SER A 15 8.43 14.23 38.15
CA SER A 15 8.83 12.82 38.18
C SER A 15 7.62 11.87 38.11
N PHE A 16 6.49 12.26 38.71
CA PHE A 16 5.23 11.52 38.62
C PHE A 16 4.61 11.59 37.21
N PHE A 17 4.62 12.77 36.58
CA PHE A 17 4.16 12.89 35.19
C PHE A 17 5.07 12.10 34.23
N ALA A 18 6.38 12.09 34.45
CA ALA A 18 7.31 11.33 33.63
C ALA A 18 7.08 9.82 33.70
N SER A 19 6.80 9.27 34.90
CA SER A 19 6.53 7.83 35.05
C SER A 19 5.24 7.40 34.36
N ILE A 20 4.17 8.21 34.41
CA ILE A 20 2.93 7.97 33.64
C ILE A 20 3.24 7.93 32.13
N PHE A 21 4.03 8.87 31.65
CA PHE A 21 4.41 8.96 30.24
C PHE A 21 5.30 7.79 29.78
N VAL A 22 6.21 7.30 30.63
CA VAL A 22 7.02 6.10 30.37
C VAL A 22 6.14 4.85 30.30
N VAL A 23 5.20 4.68 31.23
CA VAL A 23 4.25 3.55 31.22
C VAL A 23 3.36 3.61 29.98
N ALA A 24 2.87 4.80 29.60
CA ALA A 24 2.11 4.99 28.37
C ALA A 24 2.94 4.63 27.12
N THR A 25 4.22 5.02 27.10
CA THR A 25 5.16 4.66 26.02
C THR A 25 5.31 3.14 25.92
N LEU A 26 5.47 2.42 27.04
CA LEU A 26 5.59 0.96 27.04
C LEU A 26 4.29 0.23 26.63
N SER A 27 3.13 0.89 26.75
CA SER A 27 1.82 0.30 26.42
C SER A 27 1.43 0.50 24.94
N MET A 28 2.10 1.39 24.22
CA MET A 28 1.71 1.75 22.85
C MET A 28 2.14 0.72 21.80
N ARG A 29 1.16 0.23 21.02
CA ARG A 29 1.36 -0.74 19.92
C ARG A 29 1.85 -0.13 18.60
N THR A 30 1.66 1.17 18.38
CA THR A 30 1.96 1.83 17.10
C THR A 30 3.19 2.74 17.20
N MET A 31 4.08 2.65 16.22
CA MET A 31 5.41 3.28 16.24
C MET A 31 5.38 4.82 16.24
N ILE A 32 4.35 5.47 15.66
CA ILE A 32 4.27 6.94 15.57
C ILE A 32 3.89 7.58 16.92
N PRO A 33 2.75 7.24 17.56
CA PRO A 33 2.37 7.85 18.84
C PRO A 33 3.37 7.51 19.94
N LEU A 34 3.99 6.33 19.90
CA LEU A 34 5.10 5.96 20.77
C LEU A 34 6.22 7.02 20.76
N ARG A 35 6.63 7.46 19.56
CA ARG A 35 7.70 8.47 19.40
C ARG A 35 7.25 9.85 19.83
N VAL A 36 5.99 10.22 19.59
CA VAL A 36 5.43 11.49 20.07
C VAL A 36 5.41 11.55 21.60
N PHE A 37 4.92 10.49 22.25
CA PHE A 37 4.92 10.40 23.71
C PHE A 37 6.35 10.40 24.27
N ALA A 38 7.29 9.69 23.66
CA ALA A 38 8.70 9.72 24.07
C ALA A 38 9.32 11.13 23.97
N ILE A 39 8.99 11.91 22.92
CA ILE A 39 9.42 13.31 22.77
C ILE A 39 8.83 14.18 23.89
N LEU A 40 7.52 14.08 24.13
CA LEU A 40 6.84 14.82 25.21
C LEU A 40 7.43 14.49 26.59
N THR A 41 7.71 13.21 26.84
CA THR A 41 8.35 12.73 28.07
C THR A 41 9.73 13.35 28.25
N ASN A 42 10.56 13.34 27.20
CA ASN A 42 11.89 13.93 27.24
C ASN A 42 11.83 15.44 27.52
N ILE A 43 10.87 16.16 26.94
CA ILE A 43 10.69 17.61 27.18
C ILE A 43 10.33 17.86 28.65
N ILE A 44 9.39 17.10 29.20
CA ILE A 44 8.98 17.21 30.61
C ILE A 44 10.17 16.91 31.54
N LEU A 45 10.92 15.84 31.26
CA LEU A 45 12.09 15.44 32.08
C LEU A 45 13.24 16.44 32.00
N ILE A 46 13.47 17.08 30.84
CA ILE A 46 14.45 18.17 30.73
C ILE A 46 13.99 19.36 31.57
N ALA A 47 12.72 19.76 31.46
CA ALA A 47 12.18 20.90 32.18
C ALA A 47 12.25 20.74 33.71
N THR A 48 12.09 19.51 34.21
CA THR A 48 12.15 19.21 35.65
C THR A 48 13.58 19.00 36.15
N ALA A 49 14.53 18.66 35.27
CA ALA A 49 15.94 18.49 35.60
C ALA A 49 16.72 19.81 35.69
N VAL A 50 16.26 20.89 35.02
CA VAL A 50 16.92 22.21 35.06
C VAL A 50 16.96 22.81 36.48
N PRO A 51 15.84 22.91 37.24
CA PRO A 51 15.87 23.47 38.60
C PRO A 51 16.63 22.59 39.60
N THR A 52 16.60 21.27 39.40
CA THR A 52 17.24 20.28 40.28
C THR A 52 18.73 20.08 40.00
N HIS A 53 19.30 20.80 39.02
CA HIS A 53 20.71 20.71 38.61
C HIS A 53 21.17 19.27 38.30
N ASN A 54 20.25 18.42 37.84
CA ASN A 54 20.54 17.03 37.53
C ASN A 54 21.12 16.92 36.11
N TYR A 55 22.43 17.15 36.01
CA TYR A 55 23.17 17.13 34.75
C TYR A 55 23.11 15.78 34.03
N ALA A 56 23.05 14.66 34.76
CA ALA A 56 22.97 13.33 34.17
C ALA A 56 21.66 13.13 33.38
N THR A 57 20.53 13.51 33.99
CA THR A 57 19.20 13.47 33.35
C THR A 57 19.13 14.45 32.17
N LEU A 58 19.68 15.66 32.33
CA LEU A 58 19.73 16.65 31.25
C LEU A 58 20.47 16.14 30.01
N ILE A 59 21.68 15.58 30.18
CA ILE A 59 22.48 15.06 29.07
C ILE A 59 21.76 13.89 28.38
N LEU A 60 21.23 12.94 29.17
CA LEU A 60 20.55 11.77 28.65
C LEU A 60 19.35 12.16 27.76
N HIS A 61 18.46 13.01 28.26
CA HIS A 61 17.27 13.42 27.51
C HIS A 61 17.59 14.40 26.38
N ALA A 62 18.64 15.21 26.50
CA ALA A 62 19.13 16.05 25.40
C ALA A 62 19.62 15.22 24.21
N VAL A 63 20.16 14.02 24.42
CA VAL A 63 20.53 13.08 23.35
C VAL A 63 19.32 12.28 22.84
N LEU A 64 18.41 11.85 23.72
CA LEU A 64 17.22 11.09 23.34
C LEU A 64 16.23 11.92 22.51
N LEU A 65 16.12 13.23 22.76
CA LEU A 65 15.19 14.13 22.06
C LEU A 65 15.44 14.20 20.53
N PRO A 66 16.66 14.48 20.03
CA PRO A 66 16.93 14.49 18.60
C PRO A 66 16.77 13.11 17.96
N VAL A 67 17.15 12.02 18.66
CA VAL A 67 16.99 10.65 18.14
C VAL A 67 15.51 10.30 17.95
N ASN A 68 14.65 10.61 18.93
CA ASN A 68 13.21 10.33 18.81
C ASN A 68 12.53 11.23 17.78
N THR A 69 12.95 12.49 17.66
CA THR A 69 12.47 13.42 16.62
C THR A 69 12.85 12.95 15.23
N TYR A 70 14.10 12.49 15.03
CA TYR A 70 14.56 11.95 13.75
C TYR A 70 13.78 10.69 13.36
N ARG A 71 13.62 9.73 14.28
CA ARG A 71 12.81 8.52 14.06
C ARG A 71 11.35 8.85 13.72
N LEU A 72 10.75 9.85 14.39
CA LEU A 72 9.41 10.31 14.06
C LEU A 72 9.35 10.92 12.65
N HIS A 73 10.35 11.72 12.29
CA HIS A 73 10.43 12.31 10.95
C HIS A 73 10.54 11.22 9.87
N GLN A 74 11.37 10.20 10.08
CA GLN A 74 11.47 9.05 9.17
C GLN A 74 10.11 8.35 8.98
N MET A 75 9.39 8.09 10.07
CA MET A 75 8.06 7.45 9.99
C MET A 75 7.05 8.33 9.25
N LEU A 76 7.06 9.64 9.49
CA LEU A 76 6.17 10.59 8.80
C LEU A 76 6.55 10.77 7.32
N GLN A 77 7.85 10.77 6.99
CA GLN A 77 8.34 10.82 5.62
C GLN A 77 7.90 9.58 4.84
N LEU A 78 7.97 8.39 5.44
CA LEU A 78 7.49 7.16 4.82
C LEU A 78 6.00 7.25 4.48
N VAL A 79 5.17 7.67 5.44
CA VAL A 79 3.72 7.87 5.21
C VAL A 79 3.44 8.90 4.12
N ARG A 80 4.19 10.01 4.11
CA ARG A 80 4.05 11.05 3.08
C ARG A 80 4.51 10.57 1.71
N SER A 81 5.60 9.80 1.65
CA SER A 81 6.10 9.20 0.40
C SER A 81 5.06 8.27 -0.19
N VAL A 82 4.47 7.38 0.63
CA VAL A 82 3.35 6.52 0.23
C VAL A 82 2.20 7.37 -0.33
N LYS A 83 1.76 8.40 0.41
CA LYS A 83 0.65 9.27 -0.02
C LYS A 83 0.95 10.04 -1.32
N LYS A 84 2.21 10.46 -1.53
CA LYS A 84 2.65 11.19 -2.73
C LYS A 84 2.76 10.27 -3.95
N SER A 85 3.31 9.06 -3.77
CA SER A 85 3.38 8.03 -4.81
C SER A 85 1.99 7.54 -5.23
N VAL A 86 1.00 7.58 -4.34
CA VAL A 86 -0.40 7.29 -4.70
C VAL A 86 -1.00 8.38 -5.60
N ASN A 87 -0.55 9.63 -5.51
CA ASN A 87 -1.13 10.77 -6.24
C ASN A 87 -0.36 11.19 -7.49
N SER A 88 0.86 10.71 -7.69
CA SER A 88 1.66 10.98 -8.90
C SER A 88 1.61 9.74 -9.78
N ASP A 89 1.41 9.94 -11.08
CA ASP A 89 1.37 8.87 -12.08
C ASP A 89 2.42 7.82 -11.77
N LEU A 90 1.95 6.62 -11.43
CA LEU A 90 2.80 5.50 -11.12
C LEU A 90 3.43 5.02 -12.42
N SER A 91 4.52 5.69 -12.79
CA SER A 91 5.38 5.30 -13.89
C SER A 91 5.78 3.84 -13.70
N MET A 92 5.48 3.00 -14.69
CA MET A 92 5.87 1.59 -14.73
C MET A 92 7.39 1.36 -14.61
N ASP A 93 8.19 2.40 -14.79
CA ASP A 93 9.64 2.35 -14.78
C ASP A 93 10.23 1.83 -13.46
N TRP A 94 9.50 1.97 -12.35
CA TRP A 94 9.97 1.50 -11.05
C TRP A 94 9.80 -0.03 -10.86
N LEU A 95 8.89 -0.70 -11.60
CA LEU A 95 8.71 -2.16 -11.53
C LEU A 95 9.66 -2.91 -12.47
N ARG A 96 10.15 -2.25 -13.54
CA ARG A 96 11.08 -2.84 -14.52
C ARG A 96 12.27 -3.60 -13.89
N PRO A 97 12.94 -3.10 -12.82
CA PRO A 97 14.06 -3.80 -12.20
C PRO A 97 13.70 -5.14 -11.55
N PHE A 98 12.42 -5.34 -11.22
CA PHE A 98 11.91 -6.52 -10.54
C PHE A 98 11.16 -7.47 -11.48
N THR A 99 11.04 -7.11 -12.75
CA THR A 99 10.35 -7.90 -13.76
C THR A 99 11.33 -8.54 -14.72
N THR A 100 10.94 -9.69 -15.27
CA THR A 100 11.65 -10.32 -16.39
C THR A 100 10.89 -10.04 -17.68
N GLU A 101 11.58 -9.50 -18.68
CA GLU A 101 11.02 -9.33 -20.02
C GLU A 101 10.82 -10.71 -20.67
N ARG A 102 9.59 -10.97 -21.12
CA ARG A 102 9.22 -12.15 -21.90
C ARG A 102 8.61 -11.72 -23.22
N LYS A 103 9.21 -12.17 -24.32
CA LYS A 103 8.64 -12.01 -25.66
C LYS A 103 7.62 -13.13 -25.90
N CYS A 104 6.48 -12.78 -26.48
CA CYS A 104 5.40 -13.71 -26.78
C CYS A 104 5.14 -13.75 -28.28
N SER A 105 4.93 -14.95 -28.81
CA SER A 105 4.59 -15.17 -30.22
C SER A 105 3.07 -15.17 -30.41
N ALA A 106 2.62 -14.80 -31.61
CA ALA A 106 1.20 -14.90 -31.93
C ALA A 106 0.73 -16.37 -31.85
N GLY A 107 -0.42 -16.60 -31.21
CA GLY A 107 -0.97 -17.92 -30.89
C GLY A 107 -0.37 -18.59 -29.64
N GLU A 108 0.61 -17.97 -28.97
CA GLU A 108 1.19 -18.52 -27.74
C GLU A 108 0.22 -18.36 -26.57
N VAL A 109 0.00 -19.45 -25.81
CA VAL A 109 -0.75 -19.40 -24.55
C VAL A 109 0.22 -19.19 -23.40
N LEU A 110 0.00 -18.14 -22.61
CA LEU A 110 0.88 -17.76 -21.51
C LEU A 110 0.62 -18.60 -20.25
N PHE A 111 -0.64 -18.94 -20.00
CA PHE A 111 -1.09 -19.85 -18.95
C PHE A 111 -2.49 -20.35 -19.26
N TYR A 112 -2.81 -21.54 -18.75
CA TYR A 112 -4.13 -22.16 -18.91
C TYR A 112 -5.01 -21.91 -17.70
N LYS A 113 -6.31 -21.90 -17.92
CA LYS A 113 -7.30 -21.93 -16.84
C LYS A 113 -7.07 -23.16 -15.94
N ASP A 114 -7.31 -22.98 -14.64
CA ASP A 114 -7.19 -23.99 -13.58
C ASP A 114 -5.74 -24.48 -13.33
N GLU A 115 -4.75 -23.95 -14.05
CA GLU A 115 -3.34 -24.16 -13.76
C GLU A 115 -2.93 -23.45 -12.47
N LYS A 116 -1.90 -23.95 -11.79
CA LYS A 116 -1.31 -23.27 -10.63
C LYS A 116 -0.72 -21.93 -11.08
N ALA A 117 -1.07 -20.87 -10.37
CA ALA A 117 -0.58 -19.53 -10.62
C ALA A 117 0.60 -19.22 -9.68
N ASP A 118 1.70 -18.74 -10.27
CA ASP A 118 2.95 -18.38 -9.58
C ASP A 118 3.46 -16.98 -9.96
N SER A 119 2.82 -16.36 -10.96
CA SER A 119 3.30 -15.16 -11.63
C SER A 119 2.18 -14.36 -12.26
N MET A 120 2.39 -13.05 -12.34
CA MET A 120 1.54 -12.11 -13.06
C MET A 120 2.33 -11.42 -14.17
N PHE A 121 1.59 -10.88 -15.14
CA PHE A 121 2.15 -10.31 -16.36
C PHE A 121 1.60 -8.91 -16.58
N TYR A 122 2.46 -8.00 -17.02
CA TYR A 122 2.08 -6.68 -17.48
C TYR A 122 2.30 -6.57 -18.98
N ILE A 123 1.28 -6.13 -19.73
CA ILE A 123 1.33 -6.08 -21.19
C ILE A 123 2.03 -4.80 -21.63
N VAL A 124 3.21 -4.93 -22.25
CA VAL A 124 3.99 -3.79 -22.78
C VAL A 124 3.63 -3.51 -24.23
N SER A 125 3.42 -4.56 -25.03
CA SER A 125 3.06 -4.46 -26.43
C SER A 125 2.41 -5.74 -26.94
N GLY A 126 1.75 -5.69 -28.09
CA GLY A 126 1.00 -6.81 -28.67
C GLY A 126 -0.47 -6.82 -28.25
N ARG A 127 -1.17 -7.90 -28.61
CA ARG A 127 -2.58 -8.09 -28.24
C ARG A 127 -2.76 -9.41 -27.52
N PHE A 128 -3.42 -9.35 -26.37
CA PHE A 128 -3.69 -10.50 -25.52
C PHE A 128 -5.18 -10.60 -25.24
N ARG A 129 -5.66 -11.83 -25.06
CA ARG A 129 -7.08 -12.10 -24.85
C ARG A 129 -7.27 -13.18 -23.80
N LEU A 130 -8.28 -12.99 -22.97
CA LEU A 130 -8.80 -14.02 -22.09
C LEU A 130 -9.79 -14.89 -22.86
N VAL A 131 -9.48 -16.18 -23.02
CA VAL A 131 -10.19 -17.07 -23.96
C VAL A 131 -11.64 -17.29 -23.54
N GLU A 132 -11.90 -17.52 -22.25
CA GLU A 132 -13.23 -17.88 -21.76
C GLU A 132 -14.20 -16.69 -21.72
N SER A 133 -13.70 -15.48 -21.42
CA SER A 133 -14.52 -14.26 -21.43
C SER A 133 -14.53 -13.53 -22.77
N GLY A 134 -13.62 -13.88 -23.69
CA GLY A 134 -13.42 -13.20 -24.97
C GLY A 134 -12.94 -11.75 -24.83
N ILE A 135 -12.42 -11.36 -23.64
CA ILE A 135 -12.00 -9.98 -23.36
C ILE A 135 -10.58 -9.77 -23.89
N GLU A 136 -10.41 -8.78 -24.76
CA GLU A 136 -9.09 -8.29 -25.18
C GLU A 136 -8.54 -7.33 -24.12
N LEU A 137 -7.28 -7.55 -23.77
CA LEU A 137 -6.58 -6.75 -22.75
C LEU A 137 -5.82 -5.61 -23.42
N PRO A 138 -6.02 -4.35 -22.98
CA PRO A 138 -5.28 -3.23 -23.53
C PRO A 138 -3.81 -3.29 -23.13
N VAL A 139 -2.96 -2.64 -23.94
CA VAL A 139 -1.58 -2.36 -23.53
C VAL A 139 -1.58 -1.55 -22.23
N GLY A 140 -0.72 -1.94 -21.31
CA GLY A 140 -0.65 -1.40 -19.97
C GLY A 140 -1.54 -2.10 -18.96
N ALA A 141 -2.28 -3.14 -19.35
CA ALA A 141 -3.02 -3.98 -18.41
C ALA A 141 -2.10 -4.95 -17.67
N LEU A 142 -2.36 -5.10 -16.38
CA LEU A 142 -1.82 -6.17 -15.53
C LEU A 142 -2.76 -7.38 -15.60
N VAL A 143 -2.24 -8.60 -15.63
CA VAL A 143 -3.04 -9.83 -15.73
C VAL A 143 -2.42 -10.95 -14.90
N GLY A 144 -3.27 -11.81 -14.33
CA GLY A 144 -2.85 -12.88 -13.43
C GLY A 144 -2.83 -12.45 -11.96
N GLU A 145 -3.40 -11.30 -11.64
CA GLU A 145 -3.62 -10.82 -10.27
C GLU A 145 -4.56 -11.71 -9.48
N PHE A 146 -5.57 -12.29 -10.13
CA PHE A 146 -6.52 -13.16 -9.46
C PHE A 146 -5.90 -14.46 -8.99
N GLY A 147 -4.86 -14.96 -9.67
CA GLY A 147 -4.12 -16.12 -9.17
C GLY A 147 -3.46 -15.83 -7.83
N MET A 148 -2.91 -14.63 -7.63
CA MET A 148 -2.30 -14.20 -6.37
C MET A 148 -3.34 -13.98 -5.26
N LEU A 149 -4.54 -13.52 -5.61
CA LEU A 149 -5.61 -13.17 -4.67
C LEU A 149 -6.58 -14.33 -4.39
N SER A 150 -6.56 -15.38 -5.22
CA SER A 150 -7.42 -16.55 -5.04
C SER A 150 -6.93 -17.43 -3.90
N PRO A 151 -7.81 -17.97 -3.03
CA PRO A 151 -7.40 -18.87 -1.94
C PRO A 151 -6.65 -20.13 -2.41
N SER A 152 -6.90 -20.56 -3.64
CA SER A 152 -6.35 -21.77 -4.24
C SER A 152 -5.11 -21.54 -5.11
N ASN A 153 -4.70 -20.29 -5.33
CA ASN A 153 -3.66 -19.91 -6.29
C ASN A 153 -3.83 -20.56 -7.68
N THR A 154 -5.06 -20.54 -8.20
CA THR A 154 -5.40 -21.16 -9.49
C THR A 154 -5.78 -20.10 -10.52
N ARG A 155 -5.34 -20.28 -11.76
CA ARG A 155 -5.70 -19.40 -12.88
C ARG A 155 -7.21 -19.45 -13.11
N THR A 156 -7.83 -18.28 -13.18
CA THR A 156 -9.30 -18.19 -13.38
C THR A 156 -9.70 -18.34 -14.85
N GLN A 157 -8.79 -18.03 -15.76
CA GLN A 157 -8.98 -18.00 -17.22
C GLN A 157 -7.67 -18.31 -17.93
N THR A 158 -7.75 -18.65 -19.21
CA THR A 158 -6.63 -18.87 -20.12
C THR A 158 -6.24 -17.55 -20.80
N LEU A 159 -4.93 -17.25 -20.83
CA LEU A 159 -4.41 -16.05 -21.49
C LEU A 159 -3.68 -16.43 -22.79
N GLU A 160 -4.20 -15.95 -23.90
CA GLU A 160 -3.64 -16.17 -25.25
C GLU A 160 -3.03 -14.87 -25.79
N CYS A 161 -1.84 -14.97 -26.38
CA CYS A 161 -1.22 -13.92 -27.18
C CYS A 161 -1.79 -13.99 -28.61
N VAL A 162 -2.62 -13.02 -28.99
CA VAL A 162 -3.24 -12.96 -30.32
C VAL A 162 -2.27 -12.37 -31.34
N GLU A 163 -1.51 -11.36 -30.94
CA GLU A 163 -0.50 -10.70 -31.76
C GLU A 163 0.82 -10.63 -30.99
N ALA A 164 1.91 -10.99 -31.67
CA ALA A 164 3.24 -11.05 -31.08
C ALA A 164 3.60 -9.75 -30.36
N GLY A 165 4.19 -9.89 -29.18
CA GLY A 165 4.34 -8.78 -28.26
C GLY A 165 5.33 -9.05 -27.15
N MET A 166 5.31 -8.20 -26.15
CA MET A 166 6.17 -8.30 -24.97
C MET A 166 5.33 -8.12 -23.71
N VAL A 167 5.63 -8.95 -22.72
CA VAL A 167 5.11 -8.82 -21.37
C VAL A 167 6.26 -8.72 -20.36
N LEU A 168 6.01 -8.01 -19.27
CA LEU A 168 6.85 -8.07 -18.09
C LEU A 168 6.26 -9.10 -17.13
N SER A 169 7.04 -10.14 -16.81
CA SER A 169 6.65 -11.17 -15.85
C SER A 169 7.24 -10.86 -14.47
N VAL A 170 6.43 -11.03 -13.43
CA VAL A 170 6.87 -10.94 -12.02
C VAL A 170 6.25 -12.08 -11.23
N THR A 171 7.04 -12.75 -10.40
CA THR A 171 6.55 -13.87 -9.57
C THR A 171 5.81 -13.35 -8.33
N TYR A 172 4.94 -14.17 -7.76
CA TYR A 172 4.22 -13.80 -6.54
C TYR A 172 5.15 -13.57 -5.36
N ASP A 173 6.20 -14.39 -5.21
CA ASP A 173 7.22 -14.18 -4.17
C ASP A 173 7.90 -12.79 -4.29
N GLN A 174 8.19 -12.35 -5.51
CA GLN A 174 8.77 -11.02 -5.75
C GLN A 174 7.77 -9.91 -5.40
N VAL A 175 6.49 -10.08 -5.75
CA VAL A 175 5.43 -9.13 -5.41
C VAL A 175 5.24 -9.03 -3.89
N GLU A 176 5.21 -10.16 -3.19
CA GLU A 176 5.11 -10.21 -1.73
C GLU A 176 6.31 -9.55 -1.06
N GLN A 177 7.52 -9.84 -1.55
CA GLN A 177 8.73 -9.19 -1.05
C GLN A 177 8.67 -7.66 -1.24
N LEU A 178 8.21 -7.20 -2.41
CA LEU A 178 8.03 -5.76 -2.67
C LEU A 178 6.97 -5.15 -1.77
N TYR A 179 5.87 -5.86 -1.50
CA TYR A 179 4.79 -5.41 -0.61
C TYR A 179 5.31 -5.14 0.80
N VAL A 180 6.14 -6.05 1.34
CA VAL A 180 6.70 -5.94 2.69
C VAL A 180 7.81 -4.88 2.75
N GLN A 181 8.63 -4.75 1.71
CA GLN A 181 9.75 -3.81 1.70
C GLN A 181 9.32 -2.37 1.37
N ASN A 182 8.28 -2.20 0.56
CA ASN A 182 7.81 -0.89 0.11
C ASN A 182 6.29 -0.77 0.29
N PRO A 183 5.82 -0.19 1.41
CA PRO A 183 4.40 0.01 1.65
C PRO A 183 3.69 0.82 0.56
N ALA A 184 4.40 1.68 -0.18
CA ALA A 184 3.81 2.48 -1.25
C ALA A 184 3.35 1.59 -2.42
N PHE A 185 4.08 0.51 -2.69
CA PHE A 185 3.71 -0.46 -3.70
C PHE A 185 2.43 -1.22 -3.33
N GLY A 186 2.28 -1.62 -2.07
CA GLY A 186 1.06 -2.29 -1.61
C GLY A 186 -0.19 -1.45 -1.83
N PHE A 187 -0.15 -0.15 -1.48
CA PHE A 187 -1.25 0.77 -1.75
C PHE A 187 -1.49 0.99 -3.25
N TYR A 188 -0.45 0.98 -4.08
CA TYR A 188 -0.58 1.05 -5.52
C TYR A 188 -1.35 -0.14 -6.09
N LEU A 189 -0.95 -1.38 -5.74
CA LEU A 189 -1.64 -2.58 -6.19
C LEU A 189 -3.11 -2.57 -5.78
N LEU A 190 -3.41 -2.20 -4.54
CA LEU A 190 -4.78 -2.08 -4.05
C LEU A 190 -5.60 -1.11 -4.90
N ARG A 191 -5.04 0.06 -5.27
CA ARG A 191 -5.73 1.04 -6.11
C ARG A 191 -5.91 0.55 -7.54
N LEU A 192 -4.90 -0.10 -8.11
CA LEU A 192 -4.95 -0.67 -9.46
C LEU A 192 -6.05 -1.74 -9.56
N PHE A 193 -6.09 -2.69 -8.62
CA PHE A 193 -7.12 -3.73 -8.57
C PHE A 193 -8.51 -3.14 -8.32
N SER A 194 -8.62 -2.15 -7.43
CA SER A 194 -9.90 -1.48 -7.14
C SER A 194 -10.44 -0.76 -8.37
N ALA A 195 -9.62 0.01 -9.09
CA ALA A 195 -10.02 0.70 -10.30
C ALA A 195 -10.60 -0.28 -11.34
N ARG A 196 -9.91 -1.40 -11.54
CA ARG A 196 -10.36 -2.45 -12.47
C ARG A 196 -11.65 -3.13 -12.02
N LEU A 197 -11.81 -3.39 -10.73
CA LEU A 197 -13.06 -3.92 -10.18
C LEU A 197 -14.23 -2.98 -10.45
N PHE A 198 -14.05 -1.67 -10.27
CA PHE A 198 -15.08 -0.68 -10.57
C PHE A 198 -15.42 -0.61 -12.07
N GLU A 199 -14.42 -0.68 -12.97
CA GLU A 199 -14.66 -0.77 -14.42
C GLU A 199 -15.45 -2.03 -14.81
N ASN A 200 -15.09 -3.18 -14.23
CA ASN A 200 -15.79 -4.44 -14.46
C ASN A 200 -17.23 -4.38 -13.97
N ILE A 201 -17.48 -3.83 -12.77
CA ILE A 201 -18.83 -3.64 -12.22
C ILE A 201 -19.67 -2.73 -13.13
N ALA A 202 -19.13 -1.58 -13.54
CA ALA A 202 -19.83 -0.65 -14.43
C ALA A 202 -20.21 -1.32 -15.77
N THR A 203 -19.31 -2.13 -16.32
CA THR A 203 -19.57 -2.89 -17.55
C THR A 203 -20.67 -3.94 -17.35
N LEU A 204 -20.69 -4.62 -16.20
CA LEU A 204 -21.73 -5.59 -15.86
C LEU A 204 -23.09 -4.91 -15.66
N GLU A 205 -23.15 -3.78 -14.97
CA GLU A 205 -24.38 -2.99 -14.79
C GLU A 205 -24.96 -2.53 -16.13
N GLN A 206 -24.11 -2.06 -17.06
CA GLN A 206 -24.54 -1.70 -18.41
C GLN A 206 -25.13 -2.88 -19.18
N ARG A 207 -24.50 -4.07 -19.11
CA ARG A 207 -25.00 -5.28 -19.78
C ARG A 207 -26.33 -5.75 -19.20
N LEU A 208 -26.51 -5.66 -17.88
CA LEU A 208 -27.77 -5.96 -17.20
C LEU A 208 -28.87 -4.97 -17.59
N ALA A 209 -28.57 -3.68 -17.66
CA ALA A 209 -29.52 -2.65 -18.09
C ALA A 209 -29.98 -2.84 -19.55
N GLN A 210 -29.06 -3.26 -20.43
CA GLN A 210 -29.38 -3.61 -21.82
C GLN A 210 -30.30 -4.84 -21.93
N HIS A 211 -30.11 -5.85 -21.08
CA HIS A 211 -31.00 -7.02 -21.04
C HIS A 211 -32.36 -6.75 -20.38
N ALA A 212 -32.45 -5.75 -19.51
CA ALA A 212 -33.70 -5.37 -18.85
C ALA A 212 -34.64 -4.53 -19.74
N THR A 213 -34.21 -4.11 -20.93
CA THR A 213 -35.06 -3.40 -21.89
C THR A 213 -35.75 -4.42 -22.82
N PRO A 214 -37.08 -4.63 -22.73
CA PRO A 214 -37.76 -5.58 -23.60
C PRO A 214 -37.70 -5.13 -25.08
N PRO A 215 -37.68 -6.06 -26.05
CA PRO A 215 -37.68 -5.70 -27.46
C PRO A 215 -38.92 -4.87 -27.79
N GLN A 216 -38.73 -3.69 -28.39
CA GLN A 216 -39.82 -2.90 -28.95
C GLN A 216 -40.53 -3.75 -30.00
N VAL A 217 -41.70 -4.26 -29.66
CA VAL A 217 -42.64 -4.87 -30.61
C VAL A 217 -43.07 -3.74 -31.54
N ALA A 218 -42.55 -3.75 -32.77
CA ALA A 218 -43.01 -2.86 -33.82
C ALA A 218 -44.50 -3.14 -34.07
N GLU A 219 -45.35 -2.15 -33.77
CA GLU A 219 -46.78 -2.23 -34.05
C GLU A 219 -47.01 -2.43 -35.56
N PRO A 220 -47.90 -3.35 -35.98
CA PRO A 220 -48.21 -3.53 -37.40
C PRO A 220 -48.94 -2.28 -37.90
N LYS A 221 -48.39 -1.67 -38.95
CA LYS A 221 -49.00 -0.55 -39.67
C LYS A 221 -50.40 -0.96 -40.17
N PRO A 222 -51.48 -0.24 -39.81
CA PRO A 222 -52.82 -0.56 -40.31
C PRO A 222 -52.89 -0.30 -41.82
N ALA A 223 -53.64 -1.19 -42.48
CA ALA A 223 -53.81 -1.32 -43.93
C ALA A 223 -54.42 -0.08 -44.60
#